data_AF-A0A841HGH3-F1
#
_entry.id   AF-A0A841HGH3-F1
#
_cell.length_a   1.000
_cell.length_b   1.000
_cell.length_c   1.000
_cell.angle_alpha   90.00
_cell.angle_beta   90.00
_cell.angle_gamma   90.00
#
_symmetry.space_group_name_H-M   'P 1'
#
loop_
_entity.id
_entity.type
_entity.pdbx_description
1 polymer ?
#
loop_
_entity_poly.entity_id
_entity_poly.type
_entity_poly.pdbx_seq_one_letter_code
_entity_poly.pdbx_strand_id
1 'polypeptide(L)'
;MLSRAAFILVAFWAGSLWTICGIVAPSLFAILEDRRLAGQLAGRFFHIETWIGVGIGGLLLVLSFAGKITVPRLWVALAAGFPLASYLILGPLMSQARAAGDMARFGMLHGVSAVLFLGACLSVLVLLWKLSRPAG
;
A
#
# COMPACT_ATOMS: atom_id res chain seq x y z
N MET A 1 -19.94 8.60 -15.80
CA MET A 1 -18.88 9.54 -15.32
C MET A 1 -18.15 8.99 -14.09
N LEU A 2 -18.85 8.57 -13.03
CA LEU A 2 -18.22 8.03 -11.81
C LEU A 2 -17.26 6.85 -12.06
N SER A 3 -17.60 5.89 -12.94
CA SER A 3 -16.71 4.76 -13.22
C SER A 3 -15.38 5.18 -13.89
N ARG A 4 -15.40 6.24 -14.72
CA ARG A 4 -14.17 6.80 -15.31
C ARG A 4 -13.32 7.52 -14.24
N ALA A 5 -13.97 8.26 -13.35
CA ALA A 5 -13.30 8.88 -12.22
C ALA A 5 -12.67 7.83 -11.28
N ALA A 6 -13.37 6.72 -11.01
CA ALA A 6 -12.85 5.60 -10.25
C ALA A 6 -11.61 4.97 -10.92
N PHE A 7 -11.65 4.77 -12.24
CA PHE A 7 -10.48 4.29 -12.99
C PHE A 7 -9.27 5.23 -12.85
N ILE A 8 -9.45 6.54 -13.05
CA ILE A 8 -8.37 7.53 -12.92
C ILE A 8 -7.80 7.52 -11.50
N LEU A 9 -8.67 7.47 -10.48
CA LEU A 9 -8.26 7.45 -9.08
C LEU A 9 -7.45 6.18 -8.74
N VAL A 10 -7.89 5.02 -9.22
CA VAL A 10 -7.16 3.76 -9.07
C VAL A 10 -5.84 3.79 -9.84
N ALA A 11 -5.78 4.39 -11.03
CA ALA A 11 -4.54 4.53 -11.79
C ALA A 11 -3.52 5.40 -11.06
N PHE A 12 -3.95 6.52 -10.47
CA PHE A 12 -3.09 7.37 -9.64
C PHE A 12 -2.57 6.62 -8.42
N TRP A 13 -3.46 5.91 -7.72
CA TRP A 13 -3.09 5.09 -6.55
C TRP A 13 -2.13 3.96 -6.91
N ALA A 14 -2.36 3.25 -8.02
CA ALA A 14 -1.46 2.21 -8.49
C ALA A 14 -0.06 2.78 -8.77
N GLY A 15 -0.01 3.95 -9.43
CA GLY A 15 1.23 4.67 -9.69
C GLY A 15 1.96 5.03 -8.40
N SER A 16 1.30 5.67 -7.44
CA SER A 16 1.91 6.09 -6.17
C SER A 16 2.46 4.90 -5.38
N LEU A 17 1.65 3.83 -5.26
CA LEU A 17 2.03 2.63 -4.52
C LEU A 17 3.26 1.95 -5.13
N TRP A 18 3.31 1.80 -6.46
CA TRP A 18 4.45 1.21 -7.15
C TRP A 18 5.69 2.10 -7.13
N THR A 19 5.54 3.42 -7.25
CA THR A 19 6.65 4.36 -7.09
C THR A 19 7.24 4.25 -5.70
N ILE A 20 6.42 4.19 -4.65
CA ILE A 20 6.93 4.12 -3.28
C ILE A 20 7.61 2.77 -3.01
N CYS A 21 6.97 1.66 -3.38
CA CYS A 21 7.50 0.32 -3.14
C CYS A 21 8.74 -0.01 -4.00
N GLY A 22 8.69 0.32 -5.29
CA GLY A 22 9.69 -0.11 -6.27
C GLY A 22 10.81 0.90 -6.53
N ILE A 23 10.62 2.17 -6.20
CA ILE A 23 11.60 3.23 -6.50
C ILE A 23 12.04 3.93 -5.21
N VAL A 24 11.12 4.60 -4.51
CA VAL A 24 11.47 5.46 -3.37
C VAL A 24 12.14 4.67 -2.25
N ALA A 25 11.53 3.57 -1.79
CA ALA A 25 12.09 2.79 -0.69
C ALA A 25 13.49 2.22 -1.04
N PRO A 26 13.70 1.53 -2.18
CA PRO A 26 15.04 1.08 -2.58
C PRO A 26 16.05 2.23 -2.73
N SER A 27 15.66 3.35 -3.34
CA SER A 27 16.54 4.51 -3.51
C SER A 27 16.99 5.11 -2.18
N LEU A 28 16.11 5.19 -1.18
CA LEU A 28 16.49 5.67 0.15
C LEU A 28 17.57 4.81 0.79
N PHE A 29 17.47 3.47 0.69
CA PHE A 29 18.47 2.56 1.24
C PHE A 29 19.76 2.47 0.41
N ALA A 30 19.72 2.85 -0.87
CA ALA A 30 20.88 2.86 -1.75
C ALA A 30 21.69 4.17 -1.64
N ILE A 31 21.01 5.31 -1.46
CA ILE A 31 21.63 6.64 -1.54
C ILE A 31 22.06 7.15 -0.16
N LEU A 32 21.27 6.89 0.90
CA LEU A 32 21.57 7.41 2.23
C LEU A 32 22.55 6.48 2.96
N GLU A 33 23.66 7.06 3.43
CA GLU A 33 24.64 6.34 4.25
C GLU A 33 24.04 5.92 5.60
N ASP A 34 23.21 6.78 6.20
CA ASP A 34 22.48 6.46 7.43
C ASP A 34 21.25 5.59 7.15
N ARG A 35 21.41 4.28 7.36
CA ARG A 35 20.33 3.29 7.24
C ARG A 35 19.16 3.54 8.20
N ARG A 36 19.40 4.16 9.36
CA ARG A 36 18.33 4.50 10.30
C ARG A 36 17.48 5.64 9.74
N LEU A 37 18.10 6.66 9.17
CA LEU A 37 17.40 7.75 8.48
C LEU A 37 16.61 7.23 7.27
N ALA A 38 17.21 6.36 6.44
CA ALA A 38 16.53 5.73 5.32
C ALA A 38 15.26 4.98 5.76
N GLY A 39 15.35 4.18 6.83
CA GLY A 39 14.20 3.47 7.39
C GLY A 39 13.11 4.39 7.94
N GLN A 40 13.47 5.50 8.57
CA GLN A 40 12.51 6.51 9.05
C GLN A 40 11.76 7.18 7.90
N LEU A 41 12.48 7.60 6.85
CA LEU A 41 11.86 8.20 5.67
C LEU A 41 10.98 7.21 4.92
N ALA A 42 11.45 5.98 4.70
CA ALA A 42 10.66 4.92 4.09
C ALA A 42 9.37 4.67 4.86
N GLY A 43 9.44 4.57 6.20
CA GLY A 43 8.27 4.43 7.06
C GLY A 43 7.27 5.59 6.91
N ARG A 44 7.76 6.83 6.74
CA ARG A 44 6.90 8.00 6.51
C ARG A 44 6.19 7.94 5.16
N PHE A 45 6.89 7.57 4.08
CA PHE A 45 6.26 7.39 2.77
C PHE A 45 5.21 6.27 2.78
N PHE A 46 5.52 5.12 3.39
CA PHE A 46 4.55 4.03 3.52
C PHE A 46 3.34 4.40 4.38
N HIS A 47 3.53 5.20 5.44
CA HIS A 47 2.42 5.69 6.26
C HIS A 47 1.48 6.59 5.45
N ILE A 48 2.03 7.56 4.71
CA ILE A 48 1.24 8.46 3.84
C ILE A 48 0.49 7.64 2.79
N GLU A 49 1.18 6.74 2.10
CA GLU A 49 0.59 5.88 1.06
C GLU A 49 -0.50 4.96 1.62
N THR A 50 -0.31 4.42 2.82
CA THR A 50 -1.32 3.60 3.50
C THR A 50 -2.62 4.38 3.68
N TRP A 51 -2.55 5.63 4.15
CA TRP A 51 -3.74 6.45 4.35
C TRP A 51 -4.36 6.96 3.05
N ILE A 52 -3.55 7.24 2.03
CA ILE A 52 -4.06 7.51 0.67
C ILE A 52 -4.87 6.29 0.17
N GLY A 53 -4.29 5.09 0.29
CA GLY A 53 -4.95 3.84 -0.12
C GLY A 53 -6.22 3.53 0.67
N VAL A 54 -6.23 3.79 1.98
CA VAL A 54 -7.43 3.66 2.83
C VAL A 54 -8.52 4.63 2.39
N GLY A 55 -8.18 5.90 2.12
CA GLY A 55 -9.13 6.90 1.64
C GLY A 55 -9.73 6.52 0.28
N ILE A 56 -8.89 6.16 -0.68
CA ILE A 56 -9.32 5.75 -2.02
C ILE A 56 -10.12 4.45 -1.97
N GLY A 57 -9.59 3.41 -1.33
CA GLY A 57 -10.23 2.11 -1.21
C GLY A 57 -11.56 2.19 -0.46
N GLY A 58 -11.61 2.96 0.64
CA GLY A 58 -12.82 3.22 1.41
C GLY A 58 -13.90 3.91 0.56
N LEU A 59 -13.54 4.96 -0.16
CA LEU A 59 -14.45 5.65 -1.08
C LEU A 59 -15.02 4.70 -2.14
N LEU A 60 -14.15 3.90 -2.78
CA LEU A 60 -14.57 2.94 -3.81
C LEU A 60 -15.52 1.87 -3.26
N LEU A 61 -15.25 1.36 -2.06
CA LEU A 61 -16.11 0.38 -1.40
C LEU A 61 -17.47 0.99 -1.05
N VAL A 62 -17.50 2.18 -0.46
CA VAL A 62 -18.75 2.90 -0.13
C VAL A 62 -19.60 3.11 -1.37
N LEU A 63 -19.02 3.64 -2.45
CA LEU A 63 -19.73 3.86 -3.72
C LEU A 63 -20.21 2.54 -4.33
N SER A 64 -19.44 1.45 -4.18
CA SER A 64 -19.81 0.14 -4.68
C SER A 64 -20.95 -0.50 -3.89
N PHE A 65 -20.96 -0.39 -2.57
CA PHE A 65 -22.06 -0.88 -1.73
C PHE A 65 -23.33 -0.05 -1.90
N ALA A 66 -23.19 1.26 -2.18
CA ALA A 66 -24.30 2.14 -2.52
C ALA A 66 -24.84 1.95 -3.96
N GLY A 67 -24.31 0.99 -4.73
CA GLY A 67 -24.74 0.71 -6.10
C GLY A 67 -24.40 1.81 -7.12
N LYS A 68 -23.50 2.74 -6.78
CA LYS A 68 -23.11 3.86 -7.65
C LYS A 68 -22.06 3.49 -8.68
N ILE A 69 -21.24 2.49 -8.38
CA ILE A 69 -20.20 1.95 -9.26
C ILE A 69 -20.07 0.42 -9.10
N THR A 70 -19.57 -0.25 -10.13
CA THR A 70 -19.18 -1.66 -10.08
C THR A 70 -17.65 -1.72 -10.04
N VAL A 71 -17.09 -2.22 -8.95
CA VAL A 71 -15.65 -2.46 -8.77
C VAL A 71 -15.45 -3.84 -8.14
N PRO A 72 -14.35 -4.53 -8.43
CA PRO A 72 -14.09 -5.83 -7.83
C PRO A 72 -13.59 -5.66 -6.38
N ARG A 73 -14.57 -5.63 -5.45
CA ARG A 73 -14.40 -5.24 -4.02
C ARG A 73 -13.26 -5.97 -3.30
N LEU A 74 -13.03 -7.24 -3.59
CA LEU A 74 -11.93 -8.02 -2.98
C LEU A 74 -10.56 -7.34 -3.23
N TRP A 75 -10.28 -6.96 -4.47
CA TRP A 75 -8.98 -6.37 -4.82
C TRP A 75 -8.80 -4.97 -4.23
N VAL A 76 -9.90 -4.21 -4.09
CA VAL A 76 -9.90 -2.93 -3.36
C VAL A 76 -9.55 -3.17 -1.89
N ALA A 77 -10.21 -4.14 -1.25
CA ALA A 77 -9.99 -4.47 0.16
C ALA A 77 -8.57 -5.00 0.42
N LEU A 78 -8.01 -5.83 -0.46
CA LEU A 78 -6.63 -6.32 -0.33
C LEU A 78 -5.60 -5.20 -0.53
N ALA A 79 -5.79 -4.36 -1.57
CA ALA A 79 -4.87 -3.26 -1.87
C ALA A 79 -4.80 -2.21 -0.74
N ALA A 80 -5.92 -1.89 -0.09
CA ALA A 80 -5.93 -0.98 1.06
C ALA A 80 -5.63 -1.68 2.39
N GLY A 81 -6.05 -2.94 2.53
CA GLY A 81 -5.99 -3.70 3.78
C GLY A 81 -4.59 -4.18 4.13
N PHE A 82 -3.77 -4.61 3.15
CA PHE A 82 -2.42 -5.07 3.44
C PHE A 82 -1.50 -3.97 3.99
N PRO A 83 -1.42 -2.75 3.41
CA PRO A 83 -0.65 -1.66 4.01
C PRO A 83 -1.19 -1.26 5.39
N LEU A 84 -2.52 -1.23 5.55
CA LEU A 84 -3.16 -0.90 6.83
C LEU A 84 -2.81 -1.92 7.91
N ALA A 85 -2.89 -3.22 7.60
CA ALA A 85 -2.49 -4.29 8.52
C ALA A 85 -1.01 -4.21 8.87
N SER A 86 -0.14 -3.93 7.87
CA SER A 86 1.28 -3.71 8.13
C SER A 86 1.49 -2.54 9.10
N TYR A 87 0.82 -1.41 8.88
CA TYR A 87 0.94 -0.24 9.73
C TYR A 87 0.42 -0.47 11.16
N LEU A 88 -0.80 -1.00 11.31
CA LEU A 88 -1.46 -1.16 12.60
C LEU A 88 -0.90 -2.31 13.43
N ILE A 89 -0.49 -3.40 12.79
CA ILE A 89 -0.05 -4.63 13.49
C ILE A 89 1.47 -4.72 13.50
N LEU A 90 2.11 -4.69 12.32
CA LEU A 90 3.56 -4.89 12.23
C LEU A 90 4.35 -3.66 12.66
N GLY A 91 3.81 -2.45 12.46
CA GLY A 91 4.42 -1.19 12.90
C GLY A 91 4.82 -1.19 14.38
N PRO A 92 3.88 -1.41 15.31
CA PRO A 92 4.18 -1.52 16.73
C PRO A 92 5.14 -2.67 17.09
N LEU A 93 5.04 -3.82 16.42
CA LEU A 93 5.92 -4.95 16.69
C LEU A 93 7.36 -4.66 16.24
N MET A 94 7.53 -3.97 15.11
CA MET A 94 8.84 -3.53 14.62
C MET A 94 9.47 -2.48 15.55
N SER A 95 8.67 -1.52 16.06
CA SER A 95 9.19 -0.51 16.98
C SER A 95 9.65 -1.14 18.30
N GLN A 96 8.90 -2.10 18.84
CA GLN A 96 9.27 -2.87 20.03
C GLN A 96 10.56 -3.68 19.81
N ALA A 97 10.65 -4.44 18.72
CA ALA A 97 11.84 -5.21 18.41
C ALA A 97 13.09 -4.31 18.27
N ARG A 98 12.93 -3.15 17.64
CA ARG A 98 14.01 -2.16 17.51
C ARG A 98 14.44 -1.60 18.87
N ALA A 99 13.48 -1.23 19.74
CA ALA A 99 13.77 -0.70 21.07
C ALA A 99 14.48 -1.73 21.97
N ALA A 100 14.17 -3.02 21.79
CA ALA A 100 14.80 -4.12 22.51
C ALA A 100 16.18 -4.53 21.95
N GLY A 101 16.63 -3.93 20.84
CA GLY A 101 17.87 -4.36 20.17
C GLY A 101 17.77 -5.67 19.39
N ASP A 102 16.58 -6.26 19.28
CA ASP A 102 16.32 -7.52 18.58
C ASP A 102 16.20 -7.31 17.06
N MET A 103 17.35 -7.19 16.41
CA MET A 103 17.43 -6.93 14.97
C MET A 103 17.00 -8.14 14.12
N ALA A 104 17.07 -9.36 14.66
CA ALA A 104 16.61 -10.56 13.97
C ALA A 104 15.08 -10.56 13.83
N ARG A 105 14.36 -10.29 14.92
CA ARG A 105 12.91 -10.15 14.90
C ARG A 105 12.47 -8.94 14.09
N PHE A 106 13.18 -7.81 14.19
CA PHE A 106 12.93 -6.65 13.34
C PHE A 106 13.02 -7.01 11.85
N GLY A 107 14.09 -7.70 11.44
CA GLY A 107 14.29 -8.12 10.05
C GLY A 107 13.18 -9.04 9.54
N MET A 108 12.76 -10.01 10.36
CA MET A 108 11.62 -10.90 10.04
C MET A 108 10.32 -10.10 9.85
N LEU A 109 9.95 -9.24 10.81
CA LEU A 109 8.73 -8.42 10.73
C LEU A 109 8.77 -7.46 9.53
N HIS A 110 9.94 -6.89 9.23
CA HIS A 110 10.16 -6.05 8.07
C HIS A 110 9.96 -6.84 6.76
N GLY A 111 10.46 -8.07 6.69
CA GLY A 111 10.23 -8.98 5.56
C GLY A 111 8.74 -9.30 5.36
N VAL A 112 8.01 -9.58 6.43
CA VAL A 112 6.55 -9.79 6.36
C VAL A 112 5.83 -8.53 5.86
N SER A 113 6.22 -7.35 6.36
CA SER A 113 5.69 -6.07 5.85
C SER A 113 5.95 -5.90 4.35
N ALA A 114 7.16 -6.22 3.87
CA ALA A 114 7.49 -6.14 2.45
C ALA A 114 6.58 -7.04 1.59
N VAL A 115 6.26 -8.25 2.06
CA VAL A 115 5.31 -9.15 1.39
C VAL A 115 3.90 -8.55 1.36
N LEU A 116 3.43 -7.93 2.45
CA LEU A 116 2.13 -7.26 2.49
C LEU A 116 2.06 -6.10 1.48
N PHE A 117 3.08 -5.26 1.42
CA PHE A 117 3.14 -4.15 0.45
C PHE A 117 3.24 -4.65 -1.00
N LEU A 118 3.99 -5.73 -1.27
CA LEU A 118 3.99 -6.36 -2.58
C LEU A 118 2.61 -6.93 -2.94
N GLY A 119 1.93 -7.57 -1.99
CA GLY A 119 0.55 -8.02 -2.15
C GLY A 119 -0.41 -6.87 -2.49
N ALA A 120 -0.20 -5.70 -1.88
CA ALA A 120 -0.97 -4.48 -2.18
C ALA A 120 -0.70 -3.98 -3.60
N CYS A 121 0.56 -3.90 -4.01
CA CYS A 121 1.00 -3.56 -5.37
C CYS A 121 0.36 -4.46 -6.43
N LEU A 122 0.35 -5.77 -6.20
CA LEU A 122 -0.26 -6.72 -7.12
C LEU A 122 -1.78 -6.58 -7.13
N SER A 123 -2.40 -6.40 -5.96
CA SER A 123 -3.85 -6.24 -5.83
C SER A 123 -4.36 -5.00 -6.57
N VAL A 124 -3.66 -3.87 -6.47
CA VAL A 124 -4.07 -2.63 -7.17
C VAL A 124 -3.85 -2.74 -8.68
N LEU A 125 -2.83 -3.47 -9.16
CA LEU A 125 -2.67 -3.75 -10.58
C LEU A 125 -3.78 -4.64 -11.13
N VAL A 126 -4.15 -5.70 -10.41
CA VAL A 126 -5.27 -6.57 -10.81
C VAL A 126 -6.58 -5.78 -10.81
N LEU A 127 -6.79 -4.90 -9.83
CA LEU A 127 -7.92 -3.97 -9.80
C LEU A 127 -7.92 -3.07 -11.04
N LEU A 128 -6.80 -2.42 -11.36
CA LEU A 128 -6.67 -1.52 -12.52
C LEU A 128 -6.93 -2.27 -13.84
N TRP A 129 -6.36 -3.46 -13.99
CA TRP A 129 -6.58 -4.34 -15.16
C TRP A 129 -8.05 -4.75 -15.33
N LYS A 130 -8.75 -5.02 -14.22
CA LYS A 130 -10.18 -5.36 -14.27
C LYS A 130 -11.04 -4.15 -14.64
N LEU A 131 -10.65 -2.95 -14.22
CA LEU A 131 -11.37 -1.71 -14.55
C LEU A 131 -11.11 -1.21 -15.98
N SER A 132 -10.02 -1.61 -16.62
CA SER A 132 -9.72 -1.23 -18.01
C SER A 132 -10.46 -2.05 -19.07
N ARG A 133 -11.06 -3.18 -18.69
CA ARG A 133 -11.81 -4.02 -19.63
C ARG A 133 -13.09 -3.31 -20.11
N PRO A 134 -13.36 -3.27 -21.43
CA PRO A 134 -14.63 -2.78 -21.94
C PRO A 134 -15.79 -3.56 -21.34
N ALA A 135 -16.91 -2.89 -21.06
CA ALA A 135 -18.16 -3.57 -20.79
C ALA A 135 -18.57 -4.31 -22.08
N GLY A 136 -18.47 -5.63 -22.07
CA GLY A 136 -19.00 -6.50 -23.12
C GLY A 136 -20.52 -6.57 -23.05
#